data_AF-A0A6J1WUW0-F1
#
_entry.id   AF-A0A6J1WUW0-F1
#
_cell.length_a   1.000
_cell.length_b   1.000
_cell.length_c   1.000
_cell.angle_alpha   90.00
_cell.angle_beta   90.00
_cell.angle_gamma   90.00
#
_symmetry.space_group_name_H-M   'P 1'
#
loop_
_entity.id
_entity.type
_entity.pdbx_description
1 polymer ?
#
loop_
_entity_poly.entity_id
_entity_poly.type
_entity_poly.pdbx_seq_one_letter_code
_entity_poly.pdbx_strand_id
1 'polypeptide(L)'
;MLFLFYLLFNFQMFNSGFSQCTSSGEPSCSRDNEVFVNCKVECPDSYCPVDDSRGIIACDPPYPCPPGCVCKYTHRRKSLTDLQCIEPQDCPPVNCTRPNEVWCSCPSPCLAEGCADVNNQPTTCNTLIKPVCNPRCVCMDGYFRDDRDICVPAEDCPDAQT
;
A
#
# COMPACT_ATOMS: atom_id res chain seq x y z
N MET A 1 80.86 13.99 -20.84
CA MET A 1 81.27 13.20 -22.02
C MET A 1 80.85 11.77 -21.75
N LEU A 2 79.77 11.34 -22.41
CA LEU A 2 79.19 9.98 -22.51
C LEU A 2 78.85 9.26 -21.17
N PHE A 3 77.67 8.71 -20.92
CA PHE A 3 76.80 7.90 -21.78
C PHE A 3 75.34 8.02 -21.32
N LEU A 4 74.46 8.38 -22.27
CA LEU A 4 73.07 7.90 -22.29
C LEU A 4 73.09 6.38 -22.52
N PHE A 5 72.12 5.62 -21.99
CA PHE A 5 71.29 4.64 -22.71
C PHE A 5 70.47 3.74 -21.73
N TYR A 6 69.16 4.01 -21.68
CA TYR A 6 68.05 3.04 -21.80
C TYR A 6 67.68 2.04 -20.68
N LEU A 7 66.34 2.02 -20.41
CA LEU A 7 65.47 0.87 -20.05
C LEU A 7 65.54 0.38 -18.58
N LEU A 8 64.49 0.14 -17.80
CA LEU A 8 63.05 -0.11 -17.98
C LEU A 8 62.34 0.09 -16.62
N PHE A 9 61.03 0.39 -16.69
CA PHE A 9 59.95 -0.04 -15.78
C PHE A 9 60.28 -0.31 -14.30
N ASN A 10 59.60 0.38 -13.39
CA ASN A 10 58.66 -0.22 -12.43
C ASN A 10 58.03 0.90 -11.57
N PHE A 11 56.90 1.43 -12.03
CA PHE A 11 55.99 2.19 -11.18
C PHE A 11 55.26 1.15 -10.32
N GLN A 12 55.74 0.92 -9.09
CA GLN A 12 55.02 0.06 -8.16
C GLN A 12 53.73 0.78 -7.78
N MET A 13 52.67 0.39 -8.49
CA MET A 13 51.28 0.69 -8.16
C MET A 13 51.06 0.28 -6.70
N PHE A 14 50.56 1.22 -5.91
CA PHE A 14 49.99 0.94 -4.61
C PHE A 14 48.99 -0.21 -4.78
N ASN A 15 49.35 -1.38 -4.25
CA ASN A 15 48.42 -2.48 -4.03
C ASN A 15 47.47 -2.05 -2.90
N SER A 16 46.51 -1.18 -3.23
CA SER A 16 45.32 -1.02 -2.41
C SER A 16 44.50 -2.29 -2.60
N GLY A 17 44.75 -3.28 -1.74
CA GLY A 17 43.88 -4.43 -1.53
C GLY A 17 42.55 -3.96 -0.96
N PHE A 18 41.75 -3.26 -1.76
CA PHE A 18 40.32 -3.24 -1.58
C PHE A 18 39.83 -4.59 -2.08
N SER A 19 39.55 -5.48 -1.14
CA SER A 19 38.73 -6.66 -1.36
C SER A 19 37.53 -6.20 -2.19
N GLN A 20 37.49 -6.56 -3.46
CA GLN A 20 36.34 -6.34 -4.31
C GLN A 20 35.23 -7.20 -3.70
N CYS A 21 34.32 -6.58 -2.94
CA CYS A 21 33.06 -7.19 -2.59
C CYS A 21 32.34 -7.43 -3.91
N THR A 22 32.48 -8.62 -4.47
CA THR A 22 31.65 -9.05 -5.59
C THR A 22 30.21 -9.08 -5.06
N SER A 23 29.37 -8.15 -5.48
CA SER A 23 27.95 -8.23 -5.22
C SER A 23 27.43 -9.47 -5.95
N SER A 24 27.31 -10.57 -5.22
CA SER A 24 26.32 -11.60 -5.56
C SER A 24 25.01 -10.84 -5.77
N GLY A 25 24.45 -10.89 -6.98
CA GLY A 25 23.36 -10.01 -7.43
C GLY A 25 22.32 -9.79 -6.34
N GLU A 26 22.02 -8.53 -6.04
CA GLU A 26 21.07 -8.17 -5.00
C GLU A 26 19.73 -8.90 -5.25
N PRO A 27 19.09 -9.44 -4.20
CA PRO A 27 17.78 -10.05 -4.33
C PRO A 27 16.82 -9.06 -4.99
N SER A 28 16.32 -9.41 -6.17
CA SER A 28 15.43 -8.55 -6.96
C SER A 28 14.16 -9.29 -7.34
N CYS A 29 13.06 -8.54 -7.46
CA CYS A 29 11.77 -9.06 -7.85
C CYS A 29 11.59 -8.90 -9.36
N SER A 30 11.06 -9.93 -10.02
CA SER A 30 10.93 -9.96 -11.48
C SER A 30 9.65 -9.31 -12.00
N ARG A 31 8.64 -9.10 -11.14
CA ARG A 31 7.37 -8.48 -11.54
C ARG A 31 7.41 -6.97 -11.32
N ASP A 32 6.68 -6.26 -12.16
CA ASP A 32 6.48 -4.83 -12.01
C ASP A 32 5.81 -4.50 -10.67
N ASN A 33 6.21 -3.38 -10.10
CA ASN A 33 5.68 -2.86 -8.84
C ASN A 33 5.85 -3.80 -7.63
N GLU A 34 6.83 -4.70 -7.67
CA GLU A 34 7.30 -5.43 -6.49
C GLU A 34 8.60 -4.84 -5.92
N VAL A 35 8.84 -5.09 -4.64
CA VAL A 35 10.07 -4.79 -3.92
C VAL A 35 10.45 -6.00 -3.06
N PHE A 36 11.76 -6.29 -2.99
CA PHE A 36 12.25 -7.36 -2.12
C PHE A 36 12.34 -6.85 -0.68
N VAL A 37 11.81 -7.63 0.26
CA VAL A 37 11.87 -7.35 1.70
C VAL A 37 12.44 -8.55 2.43
N ASN A 38 13.17 -8.29 3.52
CA ASN A 38 13.76 -9.35 4.35
C ASN A 38 12.72 -10.07 5.22
N CYS A 39 11.55 -9.46 5.41
CA CYS A 39 10.41 -10.05 6.11
C CYS A 39 9.16 -9.83 5.26
N LYS A 40 8.74 -10.87 4.56
CA LYS A 40 7.55 -10.89 3.71
C LYS A 40 6.32 -11.19 4.57
N VAL A 41 5.50 -10.18 4.77
CA VAL A 41 4.19 -10.30 5.42
C VAL A 41 3.11 -10.22 4.36
N GLU A 42 2.27 -11.26 4.26
CA GLU A 42 1.12 -11.29 3.35
C GLU A 42 -0.15 -11.28 4.20
N CYS A 43 -0.77 -10.10 4.25
CA CYS A 43 -2.03 -9.87 4.95
C CYS A 43 -3.20 -9.86 3.93
N PRO A 44 -4.45 -10.10 4.34
CA PRO A 44 -5.60 -10.01 3.44
C PRO A 44 -5.74 -8.64 2.73
N ASP A 45 -5.34 -7.54 3.37
CA ASP A 45 -5.33 -6.18 2.80
C ASP A 45 -4.18 -5.93 1.80
N SER A 46 -3.22 -6.87 1.70
CA SER A 46 -2.21 -6.90 0.64
C SER A 46 -2.80 -7.31 -0.72
N TYR A 47 -4.09 -7.66 -0.74
CA TYR A 47 -4.85 -8.00 -1.94
C TYR A 47 -6.01 -7.02 -2.14
N CYS A 48 -6.54 -6.93 -3.36
CA CYS A 48 -7.82 -6.28 -3.58
C CYS A 48 -8.94 -6.97 -2.78
N PRO A 49 -9.90 -6.20 -2.26
CA PRO A 49 -11.06 -6.78 -1.59
C PRO A 49 -11.87 -7.65 -2.57
N VAL A 50 -12.43 -8.72 -2.03
CA VAL A 50 -13.26 -9.68 -2.78
C VAL A 50 -14.74 -9.57 -2.42
N ASP A 51 -15.03 -8.90 -1.30
CA ASP A 51 -16.35 -8.62 -0.74
C ASP A 51 -16.36 -7.25 -0.05
N ASP A 52 -17.52 -6.87 0.50
CA ASP A 52 -17.74 -5.60 1.20
C ASP A 52 -17.56 -5.72 2.73
N SER A 53 -16.77 -6.70 3.19
CA SER A 53 -16.47 -6.89 4.61
C SER A 53 -15.74 -5.69 5.19
N ARG A 54 -16.19 -5.25 6.38
CA ARG A 54 -15.61 -4.13 7.14
C ARG A 54 -14.89 -4.58 8.41
N GLY A 55 -14.68 -5.90 8.56
CA GLY A 55 -14.01 -6.47 9.72
C GLY A 55 -12.57 -5.97 9.87
N ILE A 56 -12.11 -5.88 11.12
CA ILE A 56 -10.69 -5.60 11.40
C ILE A 56 -9.88 -6.83 10.98
N ILE A 57 -8.99 -6.64 10.01
CA ILE A 57 -8.05 -7.67 9.58
C ILE A 57 -6.92 -7.72 10.60
N ALA A 58 -6.88 -8.78 11.41
CA ALA A 58 -5.72 -9.10 12.20
C ALA A 58 -4.64 -9.69 11.28
N CYS A 59 -3.42 -9.14 11.34
CA CYS A 59 -2.29 -9.67 10.59
C CYS A 59 -1.05 -9.75 11.49
N ASP A 60 -0.62 -10.98 11.76
CA ASP A 60 0.58 -11.25 12.52
C ASP A 60 1.68 -11.76 11.58
N PRO A 61 2.86 -11.11 11.54
CA PRO A 61 3.99 -11.60 10.78
C PRO A 61 4.39 -13.02 11.24
N PRO A 62 4.67 -13.96 10.31
CA PRO A 62 5.15 -15.28 10.67
C PRO A 62 6.54 -15.19 11.35
N TYR A 63 6.81 -16.11 12.28
CA TYR A 63 8.14 -16.25 12.90
C TYR A 63 8.68 -17.69 12.74
N PRO A 64 9.90 -17.86 12.18
CA PRO A 64 10.77 -16.83 11.63
C PRO A 64 10.17 -16.19 10.36
N CYS A 65 10.37 -14.89 10.17
CA CYS A 65 9.80 -14.19 9.02
C CYS A 65 10.64 -14.45 7.77
N PRO A 66 10.08 -15.10 6.73
CA PRO A 66 10.83 -15.40 5.51
C PRO A 66 10.99 -14.15 4.65
N PRO A 67 12.11 -13.99 3.92
CA PRO A 67 12.26 -12.92 2.94
C PRO A 67 11.45 -13.20 1.68
N GLY A 68 11.18 -12.16 0.87
CA GLY A 68 10.55 -12.32 -0.43
C GLY A 68 10.03 -11.02 -1.04
N CYS A 69 9.27 -11.15 -2.13
CA CYS A 69 8.71 -10.02 -2.87
C CYS A 69 7.32 -9.64 -2.36
N VAL A 70 7.13 -8.34 -2.14
CA VAL A 70 5.85 -7.70 -1.82
C VAL A 70 5.57 -6.58 -2.81
N CYS A 71 4.33 -6.14 -2.94
CA CYS A 71 4.03 -4.95 -3.73
C CYS A 71 4.71 -3.71 -3.14
N LYS A 72 5.12 -2.77 -4.00
CA LYS A 72 5.60 -1.45 -3.59
C LYS A 72 4.57 -0.77 -2.69
N TYR A 73 5.05 0.16 -1.87
CA TYR A 73 4.17 1.09 -1.17
C TYR A 73 3.17 1.72 -2.16
N THR A 74 1.92 1.84 -1.74
CA THR A 74 0.75 2.23 -2.56
C THR A 74 0.20 1.21 -3.56
N HIS A 75 0.70 -0.03 -3.61
CA HIS A 75 0.18 -1.08 -4.49
C HIS A 75 -0.29 -2.29 -3.67
N ARG A 76 -1.17 -3.08 -4.27
CA ARG A 76 -1.63 -4.36 -3.71
C ARG A 76 -1.81 -5.40 -4.81
N ARG A 77 -1.84 -6.67 -4.45
CA ARG A 77 -2.05 -7.75 -5.41
C ARG A 77 -3.49 -7.78 -5.88
N LYS A 78 -3.70 -8.01 -7.17
CA LYS A 78 -5.04 -8.06 -7.74
C LYS A 78 -5.90 -9.19 -7.15
N SER A 79 -5.33 -10.39 -6.96
CA SER A 79 -5.99 -11.49 -6.26
C SER A 79 -4.99 -12.55 -5.78
N LEU A 80 -5.47 -13.62 -5.15
CA LEU A 80 -4.66 -14.79 -4.79
C LEU A 80 -4.15 -15.57 -6.01
N THR A 81 -4.81 -15.45 -7.17
CA THR A 81 -4.46 -16.15 -8.41
C THR A 81 -3.74 -15.25 -9.41
N ASP A 82 -4.09 -13.96 -9.44
CA ASP A 82 -3.45 -12.93 -10.24
C ASP A 82 -2.61 -12.03 -9.33
N LEU A 83 -1.33 -12.38 -9.21
CA LEU A 83 -0.40 -11.75 -8.27
C LEU A 83 0.21 -10.44 -8.80
N GLN A 84 -0.35 -9.86 -9.87
CA GLN A 84 0.08 -8.55 -10.36
C GLN A 84 -0.16 -7.47 -9.28
N CYS A 85 0.85 -6.63 -9.05
CA CYS A 85 0.73 -5.47 -8.18
C CYS A 85 0.11 -4.30 -8.96
N ILE A 86 -1.09 -3.91 -8.58
CA ILE A 86 -1.87 -2.83 -9.19
C ILE A 86 -2.09 -1.69 -8.20
N GLU A 87 -2.45 -0.51 -8.72
CA GLU A 87 -2.94 0.56 -7.86
C GLU A 87 -4.28 0.15 -7.24
N PRO A 88 -4.54 0.49 -5.95
CA PRO A 88 -5.80 0.13 -5.30
C PRO A 88 -7.03 0.63 -6.07
N GLN A 89 -6.94 1.77 -6.75
CA GLN A 89 -8.03 2.32 -7.55
C GLN A 89 -8.45 1.42 -8.72
N ASP A 90 -7.55 0.56 -9.19
CA ASP A 90 -7.80 -0.40 -10.27
C ASP A 90 -8.31 -1.75 -9.77
N CYS A 91 -8.52 -1.90 -8.46
CA CYS A 91 -9.12 -3.11 -7.90
C CYS A 91 -10.51 -3.34 -8.51
N PRO A 92 -10.85 -4.60 -8.86
CA PRO A 92 -12.18 -4.94 -9.32
C PRO A 92 -13.24 -4.48 -8.31
N PRO A 93 -14.33 -3.83 -8.75
CA PRO A 93 -15.40 -3.43 -7.85
C PRO A 93 -16.07 -4.64 -7.24
N VAL A 94 -16.38 -4.56 -5.94
CA VAL A 94 -17.21 -5.56 -5.26
C VAL A 94 -18.66 -5.06 -5.19
N ASN A 95 -19.59 -5.99 -5.03
CA ASN A 95 -21.00 -5.63 -4.81
C ASN A 95 -21.22 -5.23 -3.35
N CYS A 96 -21.75 -4.03 -3.12
CA CYS A 96 -22.14 -3.59 -1.78
C CYS A 96 -23.45 -4.27 -1.39
N THR A 97 -23.42 -5.04 -0.30
CA THR A 97 -24.55 -5.88 0.13
C THR A 97 -25.45 -5.15 1.13
N ARG A 98 -24.91 -4.15 1.84
CA ARG A 98 -25.67 -3.32 2.78
C ARG A 98 -26.49 -2.24 2.04
N PRO A 99 -27.67 -1.87 2.56
CA PRO A 99 -28.48 -0.80 1.98
C PRO A 99 -27.74 0.53 1.89
N ASN A 100 -28.07 1.30 0.85
CA ASN A 100 -27.64 2.67 0.64
C ASN A 100 -26.11 2.88 0.57
N GLU A 101 -25.39 1.86 0.11
CA GLU A 101 -23.96 1.92 -0.17
C GLU A 101 -23.65 1.95 -1.66
N VAL A 102 -22.53 2.57 -2.00
CA VAL A 102 -21.94 2.56 -3.34
C VAL A 102 -20.46 2.19 -3.25
N TRP A 103 -19.98 1.44 -4.24
CA TRP A 103 -18.56 1.13 -4.35
C TRP A 103 -17.75 2.39 -4.65
N CYS A 104 -16.74 2.66 -3.82
CA CYS A 104 -15.76 3.72 -4.05
C CYS A 104 -14.35 3.11 -4.13
N SER A 105 -13.70 3.24 -5.29
CA SER A 105 -12.35 2.71 -5.49
C SER A 105 -11.27 3.50 -4.73
N CYS A 106 -11.58 4.70 -4.27
CA CYS A 106 -10.61 5.63 -3.69
C CYS A 106 -11.33 6.61 -2.77
N PRO A 107 -11.90 6.14 -1.64
CA PRO A 107 -12.59 7.03 -0.71
C PRO A 107 -11.62 8.08 -0.16
N SER A 108 -12.18 9.24 0.18
CA SER A 108 -11.41 10.29 0.86
C SER A 108 -10.76 9.72 2.12
N PRO A 109 -9.48 10.03 2.40
CA PRO A 109 -8.85 9.65 3.67
C PRO A 109 -9.50 10.34 4.87
N CYS A 110 -10.27 11.42 4.64
CA CYS A 110 -11.09 12.08 5.65
C CYS A 110 -12.57 11.74 5.49
N LEU A 111 -12.90 10.57 4.92
CA LEU A 111 -14.28 10.13 4.81
C LEU A 111 -14.89 10.01 6.22
N ALA A 112 -15.84 10.91 6.50
CA ALA A 112 -16.60 10.98 7.73
C ALA A 112 -18.05 10.64 7.37
N GLU A 113 -18.43 9.38 7.56
CA GLU A 113 -19.70 8.83 7.08
C GLU A 113 -20.49 8.14 8.20
N GLY A 114 -20.15 8.37 9.47
CA GLY A 114 -20.95 7.92 10.61
C GLY A 114 -22.02 8.94 10.97
N CYS A 115 -23.09 8.52 11.65
CA CYS A 115 -24.14 9.44 12.09
C CYS A 115 -23.63 10.58 12.98
N ALA A 116 -22.56 10.37 13.75
CA ALA A 116 -21.90 11.42 14.53
C ALA A 116 -21.24 12.53 13.65
N ASP A 117 -21.03 12.24 12.36
CA ASP A 117 -20.37 13.12 11.41
C ASP A 117 -21.34 14.00 10.61
N VAL A 118 -22.66 13.80 10.74
CA VAL A 118 -23.70 14.50 9.95
C VAL A 118 -23.50 16.02 9.99
N ASN A 119 -23.32 16.57 11.18
CA ASN A 119 -23.12 18.01 11.42
C ASN A 119 -21.63 18.40 11.54
N ASN A 120 -20.72 17.43 11.41
CA ASN A 120 -19.28 17.60 11.67
C ASN A 120 -18.43 17.21 10.44
N GLN A 121 -18.97 17.39 9.24
CA GLN A 121 -18.26 17.06 8.01
C GLN A 121 -16.97 17.87 7.87
N PRO A 122 -15.84 17.22 7.51
CA PRO A 122 -14.58 17.92 7.34
C PRO A 122 -14.66 18.88 6.15
N THR A 123 -14.45 20.17 6.41
CA THR A 123 -14.42 21.21 5.37
C THR A 123 -13.16 21.16 4.51
N THR A 124 -12.07 20.60 5.05
CA THR A 124 -10.81 20.37 4.34
C THR A 124 -10.21 19.03 4.71
N CYS A 125 -9.58 18.37 3.74
CA CYS A 125 -8.88 17.11 3.94
C CYS A 125 -7.42 17.25 3.52
N ASN A 126 -6.57 17.69 4.44
CA ASN A 126 -5.15 17.90 4.19
C ASN A 126 -4.38 16.62 4.55
N THR A 127 -3.66 16.06 3.58
CA THR A 127 -2.76 14.92 3.79
C THR A 127 -1.31 15.36 3.55
N LEU A 128 -0.39 14.98 4.44
CA LEU A 128 1.04 15.33 4.31
C LEU A 128 1.75 14.55 3.20
N ILE A 129 1.20 13.40 2.83
CA ILE A 129 1.67 12.51 1.77
C ILE A 129 0.49 12.06 0.92
N LYS A 130 0.74 11.62 -0.33
CA LYS A 130 -0.29 11.04 -1.19
C LYS A 130 -0.98 9.88 -0.42
N PRO A 131 -2.29 9.96 -0.15
CA PRO A 131 -2.99 8.92 0.58
C PRO A 131 -3.03 7.65 -0.27
N VAL A 132 -2.84 6.50 0.40
CA VAL A 132 -3.07 5.20 -0.22
C VAL A 132 -4.57 4.99 -0.27
N CYS A 133 -5.10 4.72 -1.47
CA CYS A 133 -6.52 4.42 -1.58
C CYS A 133 -6.84 3.05 -1.01
N ASN A 134 -7.98 3.01 -0.33
CA ASN A 134 -8.53 1.83 0.31
C ASN A 134 -9.94 1.61 -0.24
N PRO A 135 -10.04 0.90 -1.39
CA PRO A 135 -11.31 0.64 -2.05
C PRO A 135 -12.29 -0.04 -1.09
N ARG A 136 -13.51 0.50 -0.99
CA ARG A 136 -14.57 -0.05 -0.13
C ARG A 136 -15.93 0.49 -0.53
N CYS A 137 -16.98 -0.13 0.00
CA CYS A 137 -18.31 0.43 -0.02
C CYS A 137 -18.43 1.60 0.96
N VAL A 138 -18.96 2.72 0.48
CA VAL A 138 -19.22 3.96 1.24
C VAL A 138 -20.72 4.28 1.20
N CYS A 139 -21.24 5.02 2.16
CA CYS A 139 -22.62 5.49 2.08
C CYS A 139 -22.81 6.39 0.86
N MET A 140 -23.98 6.31 0.23
CA MET A 140 -24.37 7.27 -0.81
C MET A 140 -24.44 8.69 -0.24
N ASP A 141 -24.31 9.69 -1.11
CA ASP A 141 -24.43 11.09 -0.70
C ASP A 141 -25.75 11.35 0.05
N GLY A 142 -25.66 11.97 1.23
CA GLY A 142 -26.81 12.22 2.11
C GLY A 142 -27.16 11.07 3.07
N TYR A 143 -26.44 9.95 3.02
CA TYR A 143 -26.59 8.82 3.93
C TYR A 143 -25.39 8.67 4.86
N PHE A 144 -25.64 8.18 6.07
CA PHE A 144 -24.65 8.04 7.15
C PHE A 144 -24.86 6.72 7.90
N ARG A 145 -23.77 6.12 8.39
CA ARG A 145 -23.80 4.86 9.11
C ARG A 145 -24.32 5.04 10.52
N ASP A 146 -25.35 4.28 10.85
CA ASP A 146 -25.80 4.10 12.22
C ASP A 146 -24.87 3.16 13.02
N ASP A 147 -25.22 2.93 14.28
CA ASP A 147 -24.51 2.04 15.21
C ASP A 147 -24.61 0.54 14.81
N ARG A 148 -25.49 0.20 13.87
CA ARG A 148 -25.65 -1.13 13.29
C ARG A 148 -24.90 -1.28 11.97
N ASP A 149 -24.06 -0.30 11.60
CA ASP A 149 -23.28 -0.25 10.36
C ASP A 149 -24.16 -0.18 9.09
N ILE A 150 -25.39 0.38 9.19
CA ILE A 150 -26.31 0.58 8.07
C ILE A 150 -26.33 2.05 7.68
N CYS A 151 -26.18 2.34 6.38
CA CYS A 151 -26.33 3.69 5.85
C CYS A 151 -27.83 4.10 5.85
N VAL A 152 -28.18 5.07 6.69
CA VAL A 152 -29.51 5.66 6.82
C VAL A 152 -29.49 7.13 6.35
N PRO A 153 -30.62 7.70 5.91
CA PRO A 153 -30.71 9.13 5.63
C PRO A 153 -30.20 9.99 6.79
N ALA A 154 -29.57 11.13 6.50
CA ALA A 154 -29.04 12.02 7.55
C ALA A 154 -30.07 12.41 8.62
N GLU A 155 -31.35 12.56 8.24
CA GLU A 155 -32.46 12.87 9.15
C GLU A 155 -32.82 11.74 10.13
N ASP A 156 -32.46 10.49 9.79
CA ASP A 156 -32.70 9.31 10.63
C ASP A 156 -31.55 9.07 11.63
N CYS A 157 -30.49 9.89 11.59
CA CYS A 157 -29.40 9.80 12.56
C CYS A 157 -29.83 10.36 13.93
N PRO A 158 -29.51 9.69 15.05
CA PRO A 158 -29.89 10.13 16.39
C PRO A 158 -29.43 11.55 16.75
N ASP A 159 -28.24 11.94 16.27
CA ASP A 159 -27.59 13.22 16.56
C ASP A 159 -27.96 14.33 15.56
N ALA A 160 -28.77 14.04 14.55
CA ALA A 160 -29.24 15.06 13.59
C ALA A 160 -30.30 16.02 14.20
N GLN A 161 -30.73 15.76 15.44
CA GLN A 161 -31.80 16.49 16.14
C GLN A 161 -31.30 17.43 17.25
N THR A 162 -29.98 17.64 17.41
CA THR A 162 -29.38 18.59 18.38
C THR A 162 -28.76 19.78 17.68
#